data_AF-A0A2S9QKY0-F1
#
_entry.id   AF-A0A2S9QKY0-F1
#
_cell.length_a   1.000
_cell.length_b   1.000
_cell.length_c   1.000
_cell.angle_alpha   90.00
_cell.angle_beta   90.00
_cell.angle_gamma   90.00
#
_symmetry.space_group_name_H-M   'P 1'
#
loop_
_entity.id
_entity.type
_entity.pdbx_description
1 polymer ?
#
loop_
_entity_poly.entity_id
_entity_poly.type
_entity_poly.pdbx_seq_one_letter_code
_entity_poly.pdbx_strand_id
1 'polypeptide(L)'
;MNTTVTPLHPQYPVRPLRTPYHSLGDGSEMVVPSWAQHRSVYRSSGRTLYLVDTERLSDAHGDLARLDRAGWEVRVAEDPEAPGSRARIALSRRELAQAA
;
A
#
# COMPACT_ATOMS: atom_id res chain seq x y z
N MET A 1 -13.34 -50.68 -9.78
CA MET A 1 -12.22 -49.95 -10.39
C MET A 1 -12.40 -48.50 -10.01
N ASN A 2 -11.69 -48.02 -8.99
CA ASN A 2 -11.91 -46.69 -8.42
C ASN A 2 -10.73 -45.80 -8.78
N THR A 3 -10.98 -44.82 -9.66
CA THR A 3 -9.96 -43.89 -10.15
C THR A 3 -9.70 -42.81 -9.11
N THR A 4 -8.52 -42.84 -8.49
CA THR A 4 -8.04 -41.79 -7.59
C THR A 4 -7.66 -40.56 -8.42
N VAL A 5 -8.46 -39.49 -8.32
CA VAL A 5 -8.12 -38.19 -8.92
C VAL A 5 -7.10 -37.51 -8.01
N THR A 6 -5.86 -37.37 -8.50
CA THR A 6 -4.80 -36.63 -7.82
C THR A 6 -4.85 -35.17 -8.27
N PRO A 7 -5.14 -34.19 -7.41
CA PRO A 7 -5.03 -32.78 -7.79
C PRO A 7 -3.55 -32.36 -7.83
N LEU A 8 -2.99 -32.23 -9.03
CA LEU A 8 -1.70 -31.61 -9.29
C LEU A 8 -1.88 -30.09 -9.39
N HIS A 9 -1.96 -29.40 -8.25
CA HIS A 9 -1.66 -27.97 -8.23
C HIS A 9 -0.75 -27.69 -7.03
N PRO A 10 0.53 -27.33 -7.23
CA PRO A 10 1.27 -26.70 -6.17
C PRO A 10 0.52 -25.41 -5.83
N GLN A 11 -0.14 -25.40 -4.67
CA GLN A 11 -0.63 -24.17 -4.08
C GLN A 11 0.60 -23.34 -3.73
N TYR A 12 1.04 -22.50 -4.66
CA TYR A 12 1.98 -21.43 -4.32
C TYR A 12 1.34 -20.70 -3.14
N PRO A 13 2.03 -20.57 -1.99
CA PRO A 13 1.49 -19.83 -0.88
C PRO A 13 1.23 -18.42 -1.41
N VAL A 14 -0.05 -18.08 -1.55
CA VAL A 14 -0.48 -16.72 -1.86
C VAL A 14 -0.06 -15.91 -0.66
N ARG A 15 1.16 -15.35 -0.70
CA ARG A 15 1.63 -14.46 0.36
C ARG A 15 0.59 -13.36 0.45
N PRO A 16 -0.02 -13.13 1.63
CA PRO A 16 -0.98 -12.06 1.78
C PRO A 16 -0.34 -10.76 1.30
N LEU A 17 -1.02 -10.07 0.38
CA LEU A 17 -0.52 -8.83 -0.20
C LEU A 17 -0.34 -7.82 0.95
N ARG A 18 0.92 -7.56 1.35
CA ARG A 18 1.23 -6.60 2.41
C ARG A 18 0.80 -5.21 1.96
N THR A 19 -0.11 -4.61 2.71
CA THR A 19 -0.55 -3.22 2.51
C THR A 19 0.50 -2.23 3.07
N PRO A 20 0.42 -0.93 2.75
CA PRO A 20 1.31 0.08 3.33
C PRO A 20 1.26 0.08 4.85
N TYR A 21 0.05 -0.08 5.42
CA TYR A 21 -0.20 -0.07 6.85
C TYR A 21 0.47 -1.22 7.61
N HIS A 22 0.73 -2.36 6.97
CA HIS A 22 1.56 -3.42 7.57
C HIS A 22 3.04 -3.00 7.67
N SER A 23 3.51 -2.10 6.81
CA SER A 23 4.90 -1.60 6.82
C SER A 23 5.12 -0.50 7.85
N LEU A 24 4.03 0.10 8.36
CA LEU A 24 4.05 1.02 9.50
C LEU A 24 4.09 0.26 10.84
N GLY A 25 3.54 -0.96 10.88
CA GLY A 25 3.69 -1.89 11.99
C GLY A 25 4.99 -2.69 11.93
N ASP A 26 5.02 -3.80 12.67
CA ASP A 26 6.05 -4.83 12.63
C ASP A 26 5.85 -5.82 11.44
N GLY A 27 4.81 -5.61 10.64
CA GLY A 27 4.45 -6.46 9.51
C GLY A 27 3.55 -7.64 9.86
N SER A 28 3.32 -7.90 11.15
CA SER A 28 2.39 -8.92 11.65
C SER A 28 1.01 -8.31 11.87
N GLU A 29 0.96 -7.06 12.36
CA GLU A 29 -0.27 -6.30 12.52
C GLU A 29 -0.31 -5.09 11.58
N MET A 30 -1.52 -4.74 11.15
CA MET A 30 -1.77 -3.56 10.34
C MET A 30 -1.96 -2.34 11.25
N VAL A 31 -1.12 -1.32 11.10
CA VAL A 31 -1.28 -0.04 11.82
C VAL A 31 -1.83 1.01 10.86
N VAL A 32 -3.06 1.46 11.10
CA VAL A 32 -3.68 2.55 10.34
C VAL A 32 -3.57 3.84 11.16
N PRO A 33 -2.69 4.77 10.77
CA PRO A 33 -2.48 6.01 11.51
C PRO A 33 -3.64 7.00 11.32
N SER A 34 -3.79 7.93 12.26
CA SER A 34 -4.87 8.93 12.28
C SER A 34 -4.85 9.89 11.09
N TRP A 35 -3.68 10.17 10.51
CA TRP A 35 -3.55 11.03 9.33
C TRP A 35 -4.20 10.42 8.09
N ALA A 36 -4.43 9.09 8.06
CA ALA A 36 -4.97 8.37 6.93
C ALA A 36 -6.51 8.33 6.93
N GLN A 37 -7.15 9.49 6.78
CA GLN A 37 -8.59 9.66 7.05
C GLN A 37 -9.49 9.05 5.98
N HIS A 38 -9.33 9.46 4.71
CA HIS A 38 -10.09 8.91 3.58
C HIS A 38 -9.18 7.96 2.81
N ARG A 39 -9.51 6.67 2.77
CA ARG A 39 -8.66 5.63 2.16
C ARG A 39 -9.43 4.90 1.07
N SER A 40 -8.88 4.93 -0.14
CA SER A 40 -9.41 4.20 -1.29
C SER A 40 -8.34 3.27 -1.86
N VAL A 41 -8.77 2.12 -2.40
CA VAL A 41 -7.87 1.13 -2.99
C VAL A 41 -8.31 0.83 -4.40
N TYR A 42 -7.40 1.02 -5.35
CA TYR A 42 -7.61 0.71 -6.76
C TYR A 42 -6.70 -0.46 -7.15
N ARG A 43 -7.27 -1.45 -7.83
CA ARG A 43 -6.52 -2.60 -8.35
C ARG A 43 -6.72 -2.68 -9.85
N SER A 44 -5.63 -2.72 -10.60
CA SER A 44 -5.64 -2.85 -12.06
C SER A 44 -4.35 -3.50 -12.54
N SER A 45 -4.44 -4.44 -13.48
CA SER A 45 -3.30 -5.08 -14.16
C SER A 45 -2.16 -5.51 -13.22
N GLY A 46 -2.49 -6.21 -12.13
CA GLY A 46 -1.51 -6.71 -11.16
C GLY A 46 -0.92 -5.63 -10.22
N ARG A 47 -1.34 -4.38 -10.34
CA ARG A 47 -0.91 -3.27 -9.48
C ARG A 47 -2.01 -2.87 -8.51
N THR A 48 -1.60 -2.47 -7.31
CA THR A 48 -2.49 -1.88 -6.31
C THR A 48 -2.02 -0.46 -6.00
N LEU A 49 -2.95 0.49 -6.09
CA LEU A 49 -2.77 1.88 -5.70
C LEU A 49 -3.63 2.16 -4.48
N TYR A 50 -3.01 2.63 -3.41
CA TYR A 50 -3.70 3.13 -2.22
C TYR A 50 -3.72 4.65 -2.30
N LEU A 51 -4.90 5.22 -2.24
CA LEU A 51 -5.11 6.67 -2.21
C LEU A 51 -5.57 7.08 -0.83
N VAL A 52 -4.92 8.10 -0.27
CA VAL A 52 -5.20 8.59 1.07
C VAL A 52 -5.32 10.10 1.06
N ASP A 53 -6.43 10.65 1.54
CA ASP A 53 -6.50 12.08 1.85
C ASP A 53 -6.11 12.30 3.32
N THR A 54 -5.31 13.34 3.55
CA THR A 54 -4.90 13.81 4.88
C THR A 54 -5.19 15.31 5.02
N GLU A 55 -5.54 15.74 6.23
CA GLU A 55 -5.78 17.16 6.54
C GLU A 55 -4.51 17.93 6.90
N ARG A 56 -3.48 17.23 7.38
CA ARG A 56 -2.19 17.80 7.74
C ARG A 56 -1.06 16.89 7.29
N LEU A 57 -0.34 17.31 6.25
CA LEU A 57 0.79 16.55 5.73
C LEU A 57 1.90 16.36 6.77
N SER A 58 2.10 17.32 7.68
CA SER A 58 3.08 17.23 8.76
C SER A 58 2.94 15.97 9.60
N ASP A 59 1.70 15.54 9.85
CA ASP A 59 1.38 14.41 10.73
C ASP A 59 1.72 13.07 10.07
N ALA A 60 1.81 13.05 8.73
CA ALA A 60 2.14 11.87 7.94
C ALA A 60 3.64 11.76 7.63
N HIS A 61 4.41 12.85 7.73
CA HIS A 61 5.74 12.95 7.11
C HIS A 61 6.72 11.84 7.54
N GLY A 62 6.77 11.52 8.84
CA GLY A 62 7.61 10.44 9.37
C GLY A 62 7.22 9.05 8.87
N ASP A 63 5.91 8.79 8.81
CA ASP A 63 5.36 7.53 8.29
C ASP A 63 5.59 7.39 6.79
N LEU A 64 5.44 8.46 6.02
CA LEU A 64 5.72 8.47 4.58
C LEU A 64 7.18 8.14 4.29
N ALA A 65 8.12 8.71 5.06
CA ALA A 65 9.54 8.37 4.96
C ALA A 65 9.82 6.91 5.36
N ARG A 66 9.06 6.33 6.30
CA ARG A 66 9.14 4.91 6.64
C ARG A 66 8.61 4.02 5.51
N LEU A 67 7.50 4.41 4.88
CA LEU A 67 6.92 3.69 3.75
C LEU A 67 7.86 3.67 2.54
N ASP A 68 8.47 4.81 2.21
CA ASP A 68 9.45 4.90 1.13
C ASP A 68 10.62 3.92 1.35
N ARG A 69 11.20 3.94 2.56
CA ARG A 69 12.26 2.98 2.96
C ARG A 69 11.81 1.53 2.95
N ALA A 70 10.52 1.26 3.17
CA ALA A 70 9.93 -0.08 3.10
C ALA A 70 9.58 -0.53 1.66
N GLY A 71 10.00 0.22 0.64
CA GLY A 71 9.86 -0.13 -0.77
C GLY A 71 8.50 0.27 -1.37
N TRP A 72 7.81 1.22 -0.75
CA TRP A 72 6.65 1.87 -1.35
C TRP A 72 7.10 3.06 -2.19
N GLU A 73 6.46 3.24 -3.34
CA GLU A 73 6.48 4.52 -4.04
C GLU A 73 5.43 5.42 -3.39
N VAL A 74 5.88 6.59 -2.92
CA VAL A 74 5.04 7.60 -2.26
C VAL A 74 4.97 8.82 -3.15
N ARG A 75 3.76 9.23 -3.55
CA ARG A 75 3.53 10.48 -4.27
C ARG A 75 2.57 11.35 -3.47
N VAL A 76 2.93 12.60 -3.24
CA VAL A 76 2.13 13.57 -2.49
C VAL A 76 1.70 14.67 -3.43
N ALA A 77 0.41 14.98 -3.44
CA ALA A 77 -0.17 16.13 -4.10
C ALA A 77 -0.81 17.02 -3.03
N GLU A 78 -0.15 18.13 -2.71
CA GLU A 78 -0.65 19.13 -1.78
C GLU A 78 -1.72 20.00 -2.43
N ASP A 79 -2.64 20.51 -1.61
CA ASP A 79 -3.57 21.54 -2.04
C ASP A 79 -2.81 22.85 -2.32
N PRO A 80 -2.82 23.38 -3.56
CA PRO A 80 -2.10 24.61 -3.89
C PRO A 80 -2.65 25.83 -3.14
N GLU A 81 -3.89 25.81 -2.67
CA GLU A 81 -4.50 26.90 -1.91
C GLU A 81 -4.17 26.83 -0.40
N ALA A 82 -3.64 25.70 0.09
CA ALA A 82 -3.27 25.50 1.48
C ALA A 82 -2.02 24.60 1.65
N PRO A 83 -0.82 25.10 1.29
CA PRO A 83 0.43 24.35 1.37
C PRO A 83 0.70 23.84 2.80
N GLY A 84 1.17 22.61 2.93
CA GLY A 84 1.45 21.96 4.22
C GLY A 84 0.22 21.50 5.01
N SER A 85 -1.00 21.77 4.52
CA SER A 85 -2.25 21.34 5.16
C SER A 85 -2.79 20.08 4.50
N ARG A 86 -3.85 20.22 3.68
CA ARG A 86 -4.53 19.10 3.06
C ARG A 86 -3.68 18.55 1.91
N ALA A 87 -3.53 17.24 1.88
CA ALA A 87 -2.81 16.56 0.81
C ALA A 87 -3.47 15.25 0.44
N ARG A 88 -3.27 14.86 -0.82
CA ARG A 88 -3.59 13.54 -1.33
C ARG A 88 -2.31 12.74 -1.54
N ILE A 89 -2.28 11.54 -0.97
CA ILE A 89 -1.11 10.67 -0.95
C ILE A 89 -1.46 9.41 -1.71
N ALA A 90 -0.65 9.09 -2.72
CA ALA A 90 -0.70 7.86 -3.49
C ALA A 90 0.45 6.94 -3.06
N LEU A 91 0.11 5.68 -2.75
CA LEU A 91 1.06 4.65 -2.34
C LEU A 91 0.94 3.43 -3.26
N SER A 92 2.05 2.96 -3.81
CA SER A 92 2.12 1.76 -4.65
C SER A 92 3.41 0.98 -4.38
N ARG A 93 3.49 -0.30 -4.78
CA ARG A 93 4.73 -1.08 -4.63
C ARG A 93 5.72 -0.75 -5.75
N ARG A 94 6.98 -0.46 -5.38
CA ARG A 94 8.07 -0.15 -6.33
C ARG A 94 8.45 -1.36 -7.21
N GLU A 95 8.31 -2.59 -6.68
CA GLU A 95 8.78 -3.82 -7.33
C GLU A 95 7.95 -4.34 -8.52
N LEU A 96 6.85 -3.68 -8.90
CA LEU A 96 6.10 -4.04 -10.12
C LEU A 96 6.42 -3.16 -11.34
N ALA A 97 7.30 -2.16 -11.20
CA ALA A 97 7.64 -1.24 -12.28
C ALA A 97 8.86 -1.67 -13.13
N GLN A 98 9.71 -2.57 -12.64
CA GLN A 98 10.96 -2.99 -13.29
C GLN A 98 10.84 -4.30 -14.11
N ALA A 99 9.62 -4.84 -14.26
CA ALA A 99 9.34 -6.02 -15.08
C ALA A 99 8.38 -5.64 -16.21
N ALA A 100 8.90 -4.93 -17.22
CA ALA A 100 8.25 -4.71 -18.52
C ALA A 100 9.35 -4.52 -19.59
#